data_AF-A0A3P6QV95-F1
#
_entry.id   AF-A0A3P6QV95-F1
#
_cell.length_a   1.000
_cell.length_b   1.000
_cell.length_c   1.000
_cell.angle_alpha   90.00
_cell.angle_beta   90.00
_cell.angle_gamma   90.00
#
_symmetry.space_group_name_H-M   'P 1'
#
loop_
_entity.id
_entity.type
_entity.pdbx_description
1 polymer ?
#
loop_
_entity_poly.entity_id
_entity_poly.type
_entity_poly.pdbx_seq_one_letter_code
_entity_poly.pdbx_strand_id
1 'polypeptide(L)'
;MTFNIWYRLSEGLFSFEDDQHIEKFKPYVQRYLAALYRHCRYDTEEEGIPDRDGDFADFRLKVIETVRDVVFVVGTESCVTSMYNMLKTCSQSGTWDEAEAALFIISTVISNIIPEENNVIPELVQAIVTLPMTSHPALLLTSVDLLGSASEWLSKNTSFLGKVVEWLLQLAVTPAFAAPAADSIEKITLRSSAELTHLIPLLVQLIPHLESSQSHGKKMETAISSCLKACTMLIMNLPAEEIRTRLVELCQPIIQRLQMVLTATPVVVANNENEKSADSWARIASEPILWIDRIATIFREVRPWNGGVLVSVRG
;
A
#
# COMPACT_ATOMS: atom_id res chain seq x y z
N MET A 1 8.50 -26.92 4.68
CA MET A 1 7.67 -26.50 3.53
C MET A 1 8.36 -26.85 2.22
N THR A 2 7.60 -27.16 1.18
CA THR A 2 8.10 -27.69 -0.10
C THR A 2 8.37 -26.60 -1.16
N PHE A 3 8.59 -25.34 -0.76
CA PHE A 3 8.72 -24.18 -1.67
C PHE A 3 9.75 -24.41 -2.79
N ASN A 4 10.94 -24.92 -2.47
CA ASN A 4 11.99 -25.20 -3.46
C ASN A 4 11.57 -26.21 -4.55
N ILE A 5 10.67 -27.15 -4.23
CA ILE A 5 10.18 -28.11 -5.21
C ILE A 5 9.25 -27.40 -6.19
N TRP A 6 8.37 -26.53 -5.70
CA TRP A 6 7.46 -25.75 -6.52
C TRP A 6 8.17 -24.73 -7.39
N TYR A 7 9.23 -24.09 -6.87
CA TYR A 7 10.10 -23.20 -7.65
C TYR A 7 10.80 -23.95 -8.80
N ARG A 8 11.42 -25.11 -8.53
CA ARG A 8 12.05 -25.89 -9.60
C ARG A 8 11.04 -26.43 -10.61
N LEU A 9 9.82 -26.76 -10.14
CA LEU A 9 8.74 -27.19 -11.02
C LEU A 9 8.28 -26.04 -11.92
N SER A 10 8.11 -24.82 -11.40
CA SER A 10 7.72 -23.66 -12.21
C SER A 10 8.79 -23.32 -13.23
N GLU A 11 10.08 -23.30 -12.85
CA GLU A 11 11.19 -23.11 -13.80
C GLU A 11 11.19 -24.17 -14.90
N GLY A 12 11.02 -25.44 -14.53
CA GLY A 12 10.92 -26.54 -15.48
C GLY A 12 9.77 -26.33 -16.45
N LEU A 13 8.55 -26.09 -15.95
CA LEU A 13 7.35 -25.89 -16.77
C LEU A 13 7.47 -24.67 -17.68
N PHE A 14 8.04 -23.58 -17.19
CA PHE A 14 8.25 -22.36 -17.98
C PHE A 14 9.21 -22.61 -19.15
N SER A 15 10.25 -23.43 -18.95
CA SER A 15 11.23 -23.76 -20.00
C SER A 15 10.70 -24.66 -21.12
N PHE A 16 9.59 -25.38 -20.91
CA PHE A 16 9.03 -26.31 -21.90
C PHE A 16 8.22 -25.61 -23.00
N GLU A 17 7.75 -24.37 -22.78
CA GLU A 17 6.95 -23.57 -23.72
C GLU A 17 5.77 -24.33 -24.40
N ASP A 18 5.21 -25.36 -23.73
CA ASP A 18 4.10 -26.19 -24.21
C ASP A 18 2.89 -26.07 -23.28
N ASP A 19 1.91 -25.27 -23.70
CA ASP A 19 0.67 -25.02 -22.96
C ASP A 19 -0.12 -26.30 -22.65
N GLN A 20 -0.11 -27.31 -23.56
CA GLN A 20 -0.80 -28.58 -23.31
C GLN A 20 -0.12 -29.39 -22.20
N HIS A 21 1.19 -29.22 -22.05
CA HIS A 21 1.93 -29.84 -20.97
C HIS A 21 1.66 -29.14 -19.64
N ILE A 22 1.71 -27.81 -19.63
CA ILE A 22 1.41 -26.96 -18.46
C ILE A 22 0.00 -27.24 -17.93
N GLU A 23 -0.97 -27.43 -18.83
CA GLU A 23 -2.36 -27.70 -18.48
C GLU A 23 -2.55 -28.95 -17.61
N LYS A 24 -1.70 -29.98 -17.78
CA LYS A 24 -1.73 -31.20 -16.95
C LYS A 24 -1.39 -30.93 -15.49
N PHE A 25 -0.67 -29.84 -15.21
CA PHE A 25 -0.25 -29.46 -13.86
C PHE A 25 -1.25 -28.52 -13.15
N LYS A 26 -2.19 -27.90 -13.88
CA LYS A 26 -3.25 -27.04 -13.32
C LYS A 26 -3.92 -27.59 -12.05
N PRO A 27 -4.43 -28.84 -12.00
CA PRO A 27 -5.13 -29.33 -10.80
C PRO A 27 -4.21 -29.45 -9.58
N TYR A 28 -2.91 -29.69 -9.78
CA TYR A 28 -1.94 -29.77 -8.69
C TYR A 28 -1.59 -28.37 -8.15
N VAL A 29 -1.41 -27.40 -9.05
CA VAL A 29 -1.18 -26.00 -8.67
C VAL A 29 -2.41 -25.41 -7.98
N GLN A 30 -3.62 -25.69 -8.46
CA GLN A 30 -4.86 -25.27 -7.78
C GLN A 30 -4.94 -25.82 -6.36
N ARG A 31 -4.62 -27.10 -6.15
CA ARG A 31 -4.59 -27.70 -4.81
C ARG A 31 -3.49 -27.10 -3.93
N TYR A 32 -2.35 -26.74 -4.53
CA TYR A 32 -1.27 -26.08 -3.82
C TYR A 32 -1.67 -24.67 -3.38
N LEU A 33 -2.25 -23.85 -4.26
CA LEU A 33 -2.78 -22.52 -3.94
C LEU A 33 -3.85 -22.60 -2.84
N ALA A 34 -4.76 -23.59 -2.90
CA ALA A 34 -5.75 -23.81 -1.85
C ALA A 34 -5.12 -24.21 -0.50
N ALA A 35 -4.01 -24.94 -0.51
CA ALA A 35 -3.27 -25.25 0.71
C ALA A 35 -2.54 -24.02 1.27
N LEU A 36 -1.89 -23.21 0.41
CA LEU A 36 -1.24 -21.96 0.80
C LEU A 36 -2.25 -20.99 1.42
N TYR A 37 -3.42 -20.81 0.79
CA TYR A 37 -4.53 -20.05 1.35
C TYR A 37 -4.85 -20.47 2.79
N ARG A 38 -5.01 -21.78 3.05
CA ARG A 38 -5.29 -22.29 4.40
C ARG A 38 -4.14 -22.05 5.39
N HIS A 39 -2.90 -22.16 4.92
CA HIS A 39 -1.72 -21.94 5.75
C HIS A 39 -1.42 -20.45 6.03
N CYS A 40 -1.98 -19.53 5.24
CA CYS A 40 -1.85 -18.10 5.45
C CYS A 40 -2.91 -17.51 6.39
N ARG A 41 -3.87 -18.31 6.85
CA ARG A 41 -4.88 -17.88 7.83
C ARG A 41 -4.20 -17.57 9.16
N TYR A 42 -4.55 -16.41 9.72
CA TYR A 42 -4.24 -16.09 11.12
C TYR A 42 -5.05 -16.98 12.06
N ASP A 43 -4.63 -17.02 13.33
CA ASP A 43 -5.46 -17.58 14.37
C ASP A 43 -6.69 -16.68 14.58
N THR A 44 -7.88 -17.28 14.71
CA THR A 44 -9.13 -16.54 14.96
C THR A 44 -9.13 -15.79 16.28
N GLU A 45 -8.30 -16.22 17.25
CA GLU A 45 -8.13 -15.58 18.55
C GLU A 45 -7.11 -14.41 18.51
N GLU A 46 -6.41 -14.23 17.40
CA GLU A 46 -5.44 -13.15 17.26
C GLU A 46 -6.17 -11.81 17.17
N GLU A 47 -5.98 -10.98 18.21
CA GLU A 47 -6.56 -9.65 18.27
C GLU A 47 -5.51 -8.60 17.89
N GLY A 48 -5.89 -7.69 16.99
CA GLY A 48 -5.11 -6.48 16.73
C GLY A 48 -4.29 -6.52 15.44
N ILE A 49 -3.22 -5.74 15.43
CA ILE A 49 -2.36 -5.55 14.25
C ILE A 49 -1.35 -6.70 14.19
N PRO A 50 -1.29 -7.47 13.10
CA PRO A 50 -0.31 -8.55 12.96
C PRO A 50 1.12 -8.05 13.05
N ASP A 51 1.97 -8.86 13.67
CA ASP A 51 3.41 -8.64 13.67
C ASP A 51 3.96 -8.83 12.24
N ARG A 52 4.59 -7.79 11.70
CA ARG A 52 5.16 -7.80 10.34
C ARG A 52 6.62 -8.28 10.31
N ASP A 53 7.25 -8.48 11.46
CA ASP A 53 8.66 -8.87 11.58
C ASP A 53 8.84 -10.29 12.17
N GLY A 54 7.75 -11.01 12.43
CA GLY A 54 7.76 -12.35 13.01
C GLY A 54 7.87 -13.50 11.99
N ASP A 55 8.10 -14.72 12.49
CA ASP A 55 8.25 -15.94 11.66
C ASP A 55 7.06 -16.19 10.71
N PHE A 56 5.85 -15.82 11.13
CA PHE A 56 4.66 -15.97 10.29
C PHE A 56 4.62 -14.95 9.14
N ALA A 57 5.12 -13.73 9.36
CA ALA A 57 5.28 -12.74 8.30
C ALA A 57 6.33 -13.22 7.28
N ASP A 58 7.47 -13.74 7.73
CA ASP A 58 8.50 -14.36 6.89
C ASP A 58 7.96 -15.54 6.08
N PHE A 59 7.10 -16.36 6.72
CA PHE A 59 6.40 -17.43 6.03
C PHE A 59 5.49 -16.87 4.92
N ARG A 60 4.68 -15.85 5.21
CA ARG A 60 3.79 -15.21 4.24
C ARG A 60 4.56 -14.54 3.09
N LEU A 61 5.75 -13.97 3.34
CA LEU A 61 6.62 -13.47 2.28
C LEU A 61 7.05 -14.58 1.31
N LYS A 62 7.44 -15.76 1.83
CA LYS A 62 7.73 -16.93 0.98
C LYS A 62 6.50 -17.42 0.22
N VAL A 63 5.31 -17.26 0.79
CA VAL A 63 4.06 -17.55 0.07
C VAL A 63 3.84 -16.58 -1.09
N ILE A 64 4.12 -15.28 -0.91
CA ILE A 64 4.05 -14.30 -2.01
C ILE A 64 4.95 -14.72 -3.18
N GLU A 65 6.19 -15.10 -2.90
CA GLU A 65 7.15 -15.56 -3.91
C GLU A 65 6.64 -16.80 -4.63
N THR A 66 6.30 -17.87 -3.90
CA THR A 66 5.90 -19.13 -4.54
C THR A 66 4.57 -19.01 -5.29
N VAL A 67 3.63 -18.16 -4.87
CA VAL A 67 2.37 -17.93 -5.61
C VAL A 67 2.68 -17.26 -6.94
N ARG A 68 3.55 -16.24 -6.94
CA ARG A 68 3.97 -15.56 -8.18
C ARG A 68 4.68 -16.50 -9.14
N ASP A 69 5.47 -17.44 -8.63
CA ASP A 69 6.15 -18.43 -9.45
C ASP A 69 5.20 -19.42 -10.14
N VAL A 70 4.07 -19.77 -9.52
CA VAL A 70 3.18 -20.85 -10.03
C VAL A 70 1.88 -20.34 -10.63
N VAL A 71 1.49 -19.08 -10.42
CA VAL A 71 0.17 -18.56 -10.85
C VAL A 71 -0.02 -18.65 -12.36
N PHE A 72 1.05 -18.53 -13.16
CA PHE A 72 0.96 -18.62 -14.62
C PHE A 72 0.38 -19.96 -15.11
N VAL A 73 0.58 -21.05 -14.35
CA VAL A 73 0.07 -22.39 -14.70
C VAL A 73 -1.46 -22.42 -14.71
N VAL A 74 -2.09 -21.73 -13.76
CA VAL A 74 -3.56 -21.67 -13.62
C VAL A 74 -4.18 -20.44 -14.29
N GLY A 75 -3.38 -19.38 -14.48
CA GLY A 75 -3.83 -18.07 -14.93
C GLY A 75 -4.23 -17.16 -13.77
N THR A 76 -3.76 -15.92 -13.80
CA THR A 76 -4.02 -14.89 -12.77
C THR A 76 -5.51 -14.67 -12.54
N GLU A 77 -6.29 -14.47 -13.61
CA GLU A 77 -7.73 -14.23 -13.51
C GLU A 77 -8.48 -15.39 -12.87
N SER A 78 -8.11 -16.63 -13.21
CA SER A 78 -8.71 -17.83 -12.62
C SER A 78 -8.38 -17.95 -11.13
N CYS A 79 -7.15 -17.65 -10.73
CA CYS A 79 -6.74 -17.60 -9.33
C CYS A 79 -7.55 -16.56 -8.54
N VAL A 80 -7.65 -15.34 -9.07
CA VAL A 80 -8.37 -14.22 -8.44
C VAL A 80 -9.87 -14.54 -8.33
N THR A 81 -10.47 -15.07 -9.39
CA THR A 81 -11.88 -15.49 -9.41
C THR A 81 -12.13 -16.57 -8.36
N SER A 82 -11.24 -17.57 -8.26
CA SER A 82 -11.36 -18.63 -7.26
C SER A 82 -11.29 -18.08 -5.83
N MET A 83 -10.34 -17.20 -5.53
CA MET A 83 -10.19 -16.60 -4.19
C MET A 83 -11.34 -15.63 -3.87
N TYR A 84 -11.84 -14.90 -4.86
CA TYR A 84 -13.00 -14.04 -4.68
C TYR A 84 -14.29 -14.82 -4.42
N ASN A 85 -14.46 -15.98 -5.06
CA ASN A 85 -15.57 -16.88 -4.74
C ASN A 85 -15.49 -17.40 -3.30
N MET A 86 -14.28 -17.71 -2.81
CA MET A 86 -14.08 -18.03 -1.39
C MET A 86 -14.50 -16.87 -0.49
N LEU A 87 -14.09 -15.63 -0.82
CA LEU A 87 -14.50 -14.43 -0.08
C LEU A 87 -16.03 -14.25 -0.02
N LYS A 88 -16.73 -14.51 -1.14
CA LYS A 88 -18.22 -14.50 -1.20
C LYS A 88 -18.86 -15.57 -0.32
N THR A 89 -18.24 -16.74 -0.19
CA THR A 89 -18.70 -17.77 0.74
C THR A 89 -18.45 -17.35 2.19
N CYS A 90 -17.29 -16.75 2.48
CA CYS A 90 -16.94 -16.28 3.81
C CYS A 90 -17.84 -15.12 4.29
N SER A 91 -18.29 -14.23 3.41
CA SER A 91 -19.19 -13.14 3.82
C SER A 91 -20.56 -13.61 4.32
N GLN A 92 -20.95 -14.86 4.03
CA GLN A 92 -22.22 -15.43 4.47
C GLN A 92 -22.11 -16.21 5.79
N SER A 93 -20.95 -16.84 6.06
CA SER A 93 -20.81 -17.80 7.17
C SER A 93 -19.39 -18.00 7.67
N GLY A 94 -18.40 -17.34 7.06
CA GLY A 94 -16.99 -17.50 7.37
C GLY A 94 -16.50 -16.49 8.40
N THR A 95 -15.24 -16.65 8.78
CA THR A 95 -14.55 -15.83 9.77
C THR A 95 -13.65 -14.79 9.08
N TRP A 96 -13.21 -13.77 9.84
CA TRP A 96 -12.43 -12.66 9.28
C TRP A 96 -11.07 -13.13 8.73
N ASP A 97 -10.46 -14.16 9.33
CA ASP A 97 -9.17 -14.75 8.93
C ASP A 97 -9.28 -15.47 7.58
N GLU A 98 -10.43 -16.09 7.27
CA GLU A 98 -10.67 -16.70 5.97
C GLU A 98 -10.81 -15.67 4.86
N ALA A 99 -11.50 -14.55 5.16
CA ALA A 99 -11.61 -13.43 4.25
C ALA A 99 -10.23 -12.76 4.04
N GLU A 100 -9.48 -12.56 5.12
CA GLU A 100 -8.15 -11.97 5.10
C GLU A 100 -7.19 -12.80 4.25
N ALA A 101 -7.12 -14.12 4.47
CA ALA A 101 -6.24 -15.00 3.71
C ALA A 101 -6.59 -15.02 2.21
N ALA A 102 -7.87 -14.88 1.85
CA ALA A 102 -8.30 -14.83 0.46
C ALA A 102 -7.81 -13.52 -0.19
N LEU A 103 -8.01 -12.38 0.49
CA LEU A 103 -7.49 -11.08 0.04
C LEU A 103 -5.97 -11.09 -0.04
N PHE A 104 -5.27 -11.76 0.88
CA PHE A 104 -3.82 -11.88 0.86
C PHE A 104 -3.34 -12.61 -0.39
N ILE A 105 -3.91 -13.78 -0.72
CA ILE A 105 -3.53 -14.48 -1.95
C ILE A 105 -3.82 -13.62 -3.19
N ILE A 106 -4.96 -12.93 -3.23
CA ILE A 106 -5.28 -12.01 -4.34
C ILE A 106 -4.25 -10.89 -4.44
N SER A 107 -3.85 -10.26 -3.33
CA SER A 107 -2.91 -9.14 -3.33
C SER A 107 -1.53 -9.53 -3.89
N THR A 108 -1.14 -10.80 -3.79
CA THR A 108 0.13 -11.29 -4.34
C THR A 108 0.19 -11.27 -5.87
N VAL A 109 -0.96 -11.38 -6.54
CA VAL A 109 -1.09 -11.53 -8.00
C VAL A 109 -1.89 -10.42 -8.68
N ILE A 110 -2.53 -9.53 -7.92
CA ILE A 110 -3.40 -8.47 -8.44
C ILE A 110 -2.71 -7.56 -9.45
N SER A 111 -1.41 -7.29 -9.26
CA SER A 111 -0.61 -6.46 -10.17
C SER A 111 -0.34 -7.12 -11.52
N ASN A 112 -0.62 -8.42 -11.68
CA ASN A 112 -0.49 -9.13 -12.96
C ASN A 112 -1.80 -9.11 -13.78
N ILE A 113 -2.86 -8.48 -13.26
CA ILE A 113 -4.15 -8.39 -13.94
C ILE A 113 -4.12 -7.24 -14.94
N ILE A 114 -4.68 -7.48 -16.13
CA ILE A 114 -4.82 -6.45 -17.14
C ILE A 114 -5.77 -5.33 -16.68
N PRO A 115 -5.48 -4.05 -16.95
CA PRO A 115 -6.33 -2.94 -16.52
C PRO A 115 -7.76 -2.97 -17.06
N GLU A 116 -8.00 -3.68 -18.16
CA GLU A 116 -9.29 -3.84 -18.83
C GLU A 116 -10.18 -4.95 -18.21
N GLU A 117 -9.72 -5.67 -17.18
CA GLU A 117 -10.53 -6.65 -16.46
C GLU A 117 -11.74 -5.95 -15.81
N ASN A 118 -12.95 -6.44 -16.04
CA ASN A 118 -14.18 -5.76 -15.60
C ASN A 118 -15.22 -6.70 -14.98
N ASN A 119 -14.85 -7.94 -14.64
CA ASN A 119 -15.76 -8.92 -14.07
C ASN A 119 -15.59 -9.01 -12.55
N VAL A 120 -14.38 -9.32 -12.09
CA VAL A 120 -14.15 -9.65 -10.66
C VAL A 120 -13.57 -8.47 -9.89
N ILE A 121 -12.63 -7.72 -10.47
CA ILE A 121 -11.94 -6.64 -9.77
C ILE A 121 -12.88 -5.48 -9.37
N PRO A 122 -13.83 -5.01 -10.20
CA PRO A 122 -14.76 -3.98 -9.76
C PRO A 122 -15.56 -4.39 -8.51
N GLU A 123 -16.06 -5.63 -8.47
CA GLU A 123 -16.84 -6.11 -7.33
C GLU A 123 -15.96 -6.28 -6.09
N LEU A 124 -14.72 -6.76 -6.26
CA LEU A 124 -13.74 -6.90 -5.17
C LEU A 124 -13.40 -5.53 -4.56
N VAL A 125 -13.08 -4.54 -5.40
CA VAL A 125 -12.78 -3.17 -4.94
C VAL A 125 -13.99 -2.58 -4.23
N GLN A 126 -15.20 -2.75 -4.78
CA GLN A 126 -16.43 -2.29 -4.13
C GLN A 126 -16.65 -2.97 -2.77
N ALA A 127 -16.40 -4.28 -2.66
CA ALA A 127 -16.51 -4.99 -1.39
C ALA A 127 -15.54 -4.42 -0.34
N ILE A 128 -14.29 -4.15 -0.73
CA ILE A 128 -13.26 -3.60 0.16
C ILE A 128 -13.63 -2.20 0.66
N VAL A 129 -14.00 -1.27 -0.22
CA VAL A 129 -14.33 0.11 0.19
C VAL A 129 -15.60 0.21 1.04
N THR A 130 -16.40 -0.87 1.07
CA THR A 130 -17.61 -0.96 1.91
C THR A 130 -17.32 -1.65 3.25
N LEU A 131 -16.09 -2.13 3.49
CA LEU A 131 -15.72 -2.74 4.77
C LEU A 131 -15.80 -1.70 5.90
N PRO A 132 -16.45 -2.03 7.02
CA PRO A 132 -16.48 -1.18 8.20
C PRO A 132 -15.08 -0.93 8.75
N MET A 133 -14.80 0.29 9.23
CA MET A 133 -13.55 0.63 9.94
C MET A 133 -13.36 -0.14 11.26
N THR A 134 -14.43 -0.78 11.76
CA THR A 134 -14.42 -1.66 12.94
C THR A 134 -14.06 -3.11 12.60
N SER A 135 -13.78 -3.42 11.33
CA SER A 135 -13.34 -4.76 10.91
C SER A 135 -11.99 -5.12 11.53
N HIS A 136 -11.64 -6.40 11.51
CA HIS A 136 -10.38 -6.86 12.10
C HIS A 136 -9.16 -6.12 11.49
N PRO A 137 -8.19 -5.63 12.28
CA PRO A 137 -7.07 -4.83 11.76
C PRO A 137 -6.22 -5.56 10.71
N ALA A 138 -6.04 -6.87 10.84
CA ALA A 138 -5.34 -7.68 9.84
C ALA A 138 -6.05 -7.63 8.47
N LEU A 139 -7.39 -7.75 8.46
CA LEU A 139 -8.20 -7.67 7.25
C LEU A 139 -8.10 -6.29 6.60
N LEU A 140 -8.15 -5.23 7.40
CA LEU A 140 -8.00 -3.86 6.92
C LEU A 140 -6.62 -3.62 6.31
N LEU A 141 -5.55 -4.08 6.94
CA LEU A 141 -4.18 -3.94 6.42
C LEU A 141 -4.00 -4.66 5.08
N THR A 142 -4.46 -5.91 4.99
CA THR A 142 -4.36 -6.67 3.73
C THR A 142 -5.20 -6.03 2.62
N SER A 143 -6.34 -5.45 2.97
CA SER A 143 -7.18 -4.69 2.04
C SER A 143 -6.48 -3.42 1.53
N VAL A 144 -5.79 -2.69 2.42
CA VAL A 144 -4.96 -1.52 2.05
C VAL A 144 -3.88 -1.94 1.05
N ASP A 145 -3.09 -2.97 1.39
CA ASP A 145 -1.99 -3.46 0.55
C ASP A 145 -2.48 -3.95 -0.82
N LEU A 146 -3.67 -4.58 -0.87
CA LEU A 146 -4.32 -5.00 -2.12
C LEU A 146 -4.69 -3.79 -2.99
N LEU A 147 -5.37 -2.79 -2.43
CA LEU A 147 -5.78 -1.59 -3.16
C LEU A 147 -4.58 -0.82 -3.72
N GLY A 148 -3.51 -0.70 -2.94
CA GLY A 148 -2.25 -0.11 -3.41
C GLY A 148 -1.63 -0.91 -4.58
N SER A 149 -1.70 -2.24 -4.52
CA SER A 149 -1.18 -3.13 -5.58
C SER A 149 -2.06 -3.17 -6.83
N ALA A 150 -3.34 -2.77 -6.72
CA ALA A 150 -4.30 -2.62 -7.82
C ALA A 150 -4.22 -1.24 -8.52
N SER A 151 -3.18 -0.43 -8.25
CA SER A 151 -3.06 0.94 -8.77
C SER A 151 -3.14 1.04 -10.30
N GLU A 152 -2.64 0.02 -11.01
CA GLU A 152 -2.66 0.01 -12.47
C GLU A 152 -4.08 -0.15 -13.02
N TRP A 153 -4.83 -1.10 -12.47
CA TRP A 153 -6.25 -1.29 -12.80
C TRP A 153 -7.08 -0.05 -12.43
N LEU A 154 -6.82 0.55 -11.27
CA LEU A 154 -7.49 1.78 -10.82
C LEU A 154 -7.22 2.98 -11.75
N SER A 155 -6.08 3.01 -12.45
CA SER A 155 -5.76 4.09 -13.40
C SER A 155 -6.65 4.11 -14.64
N LYS A 156 -7.24 2.97 -15.01
CA LYS A 156 -8.23 2.87 -16.10
C LYS A 156 -9.67 2.93 -15.61
N ASN A 157 -9.90 2.59 -14.34
CA ASN A 157 -11.22 2.50 -13.72
C ASN A 157 -11.45 3.64 -12.72
N THR A 158 -11.48 4.84 -13.29
CA THR A 158 -11.44 6.12 -12.58
C THR A 158 -12.63 6.39 -11.66
N SER A 159 -13.78 5.76 -11.95
CA SER A 159 -15.00 5.83 -11.12
C SER A 159 -14.79 5.32 -9.68
N PHE A 160 -13.77 4.47 -9.46
CA PHE A 160 -13.45 3.94 -8.13
C PHE A 160 -12.39 4.75 -7.37
N LEU A 161 -11.58 5.55 -8.06
CA LEU A 161 -10.41 6.22 -7.48
C LEU A 161 -10.75 7.07 -6.26
N GLY A 162 -11.75 7.94 -6.37
CA GLY A 162 -12.16 8.82 -5.26
C GLY A 162 -12.56 8.02 -4.02
N LYS A 163 -13.44 7.02 -4.19
CA LYS A 163 -13.91 6.17 -3.08
C LYS A 163 -12.78 5.39 -2.43
N VAL A 164 -11.87 4.84 -3.23
CA VAL A 164 -10.71 4.07 -2.74
C VAL A 164 -9.80 4.96 -1.91
N VAL A 165 -9.44 6.14 -2.42
CA VAL A 165 -8.53 7.03 -1.68
C VAL A 165 -9.20 7.63 -0.45
N GLU A 166 -10.49 7.96 -0.49
CA GLU A 166 -11.26 8.39 0.69
C GLU A 166 -11.29 7.32 1.78
N TRP A 167 -11.46 6.04 1.40
CA TRP A 167 -11.41 4.91 2.34
C TRP A 167 -10.01 4.73 2.94
N LEU A 168 -8.95 4.84 2.12
CA LEU A 168 -7.56 4.80 2.59
C LEU A 168 -7.25 5.98 3.53
N LEU A 169 -7.75 7.18 3.24
CA LEU A 169 -7.56 8.36 4.09
C LEU A 169 -8.19 8.19 5.47
N GLN A 170 -9.36 7.55 5.58
CA GLN A 170 -9.99 7.25 6.87
C GLN A 170 -9.09 6.36 7.75
N LEU A 171 -8.42 5.37 7.15
CA LEU A 171 -7.44 4.53 7.84
C LEU A 171 -6.16 5.29 8.17
N ALA A 172 -5.70 6.17 7.28
CA ALA A 172 -4.43 6.89 7.42
C ALA A 172 -4.38 7.80 8.67
N VAL A 173 -5.53 8.24 9.17
CA VAL A 173 -5.66 9.03 10.42
C VAL A 173 -5.30 8.20 11.66
N THR A 174 -5.40 6.87 11.58
CA THR A 174 -5.08 5.99 12.70
C THR A 174 -3.61 5.55 12.63
N PRO A 175 -2.78 5.77 13.68
CA PRO A 175 -1.34 5.50 13.64
C PRO A 175 -0.96 4.07 13.22
N ALA A 176 -1.81 3.10 13.57
CA ALA A 176 -1.68 1.69 13.17
C ALA A 176 -1.60 1.48 11.64
N PHE A 177 -2.40 2.24 10.89
CA PHE A 177 -2.60 2.06 9.45
C PHE A 177 -1.98 3.20 8.63
N ALA A 178 -1.49 4.26 9.28
CA ALA A 178 -0.97 5.46 8.65
C ALA A 178 0.06 5.17 7.53
N ALA A 179 1.10 4.39 7.83
CA ALA A 179 2.16 4.14 6.86
C ALA A 179 1.70 3.26 5.68
N PRO A 180 1.04 2.11 5.89
CA PRO A 180 0.50 1.31 4.78
C PRO A 180 -0.53 2.05 3.92
N ALA A 181 -1.41 2.84 4.57
CA ALA A 181 -2.43 3.60 3.85
C ALA A 181 -1.81 4.72 3.01
N ALA A 182 -0.87 5.48 3.59
CA ALA A 182 -0.16 6.53 2.85
C ALA A 182 0.67 5.97 1.69
N ASP A 183 1.36 4.84 1.86
CA ASP A 183 2.08 4.15 0.79
C ASP A 183 1.14 3.68 -0.34
N SER A 184 -0.03 3.15 0.00
CA SER A 184 -1.04 2.76 -0.99
C SER A 184 -1.59 3.97 -1.76
N ILE A 185 -1.81 5.11 -1.08
CA ILE A 185 -2.18 6.36 -1.73
C ILE A 185 -1.06 6.87 -2.64
N GLU A 186 0.21 6.79 -2.21
CA GLU A 186 1.37 7.12 -3.05
C GLU A 186 1.39 6.29 -4.35
N LYS A 187 1.21 4.97 -4.24
CA LYS A 187 1.15 4.06 -5.41
C LYS A 187 0.00 4.40 -6.37
N ILE A 188 -1.19 4.67 -5.85
CA ILE A 188 -2.36 5.05 -6.66
C ILE A 188 -2.13 6.41 -7.33
N THR A 189 -1.66 7.40 -6.58
CA THR A 189 -1.40 8.74 -7.12
C THR A 189 -0.30 8.73 -8.17
N LEU A 190 0.72 7.87 -8.07
CA LEU A 190 1.74 7.71 -9.10
C LEU A 190 1.18 7.31 -10.47
N ARG A 191 0.07 6.57 -10.51
CA ARG A 191 -0.56 6.06 -11.74
C ARG A 191 -1.76 6.89 -12.20
N SER A 192 -2.46 7.57 -11.29
CA SER A 192 -3.79 8.17 -11.54
C SER A 192 -3.90 9.65 -11.13
N SER A 193 -2.87 10.42 -11.43
CA SER A 193 -2.58 11.70 -10.75
C SER A 193 -3.48 12.89 -11.14
N ALA A 194 -4.14 12.90 -12.30
CA ALA A 194 -4.88 14.07 -12.78
C ALA A 194 -6.24 14.27 -12.07
N GLU A 195 -6.96 13.18 -11.83
CA GLU A 195 -8.33 13.22 -11.29
C GLU A 195 -8.37 13.38 -9.77
N LEU A 196 -7.26 13.08 -9.11
CA LEU A 196 -7.10 13.09 -7.67
C LEU A 196 -6.62 14.45 -7.10
N THR A 197 -6.49 15.48 -7.94
CA THR A 197 -6.00 16.82 -7.54
C THR A 197 -6.86 17.45 -6.43
N HIS A 198 -8.16 17.14 -6.38
CA HIS A 198 -9.06 17.60 -5.32
C HIS A 198 -8.70 17.07 -3.92
N LEU A 199 -7.86 16.03 -3.82
CA LEU A 199 -7.43 15.43 -2.55
C LEU A 199 -6.20 16.08 -1.92
N ILE A 200 -5.51 16.97 -2.65
CA ILE A 200 -4.32 17.68 -2.14
C ILE A 200 -4.58 18.30 -0.74
N PRO A 201 -5.70 19.01 -0.49
CA PRO A 201 -5.97 19.59 0.83
C PRO A 201 -6.06 18.54 1.95
N LEU A 202 -6.67 17.38 1.67
CA LEU A 202 -6.84 16.31 2.66
C LEU A 202 -5.49 15.69 3.04
N LEU A 203 -4.63 15.45 2.04
CA LEU A 203 -3.27 14.92 2.28
C LEU A 203 -2.40 15.91 3.05
N VAL A 204 -2.49 17.20 2.73
CA VAL A 204 -1.76 18.25 3.48
C VAL A 204 -2.25 18.34 4.92
N GLN A 205 -3.56 18.19 5.17
CA GLN A 205 -4.13 18.19 6.53
C GLN A 205 -3.77 16.93 7.33
N LEU A 206 -3.52 15.80 6.68
CA LEU A 206 -3.09 14.57 7.33
C LEU A 206 -1.69 14.72 7.95
N ILE A 207 -0.78 15.48 7.34
CA ILE A 207 0.59 15.68 7.84
C ILE A 207 0.61 16.15 9.30
N PRO A 208 0.05 17.32 9.68
CA PRO A 208 0.10 17.81 11.07
C PRO A 208 -0.60 16.87 12.05
N HIS A 209 -1.61 16.11 11.61
CA HIS A 209 -2.23 15.07 12.43
C HIS A 209 -1.23 13.95 12.75
N LEU A 210 -0.48 13.46 11.76
CA LEU A 210 0.57 12.46 11.96
C LEU A 210 1.72 13.01 12.82
N GLU A 211 2.08 14.29 12.67
CA GLU A 211 3.07 14.95 13.54
C GLU A 211 2.63 15.03 15.00
N SER A 212 1.33 14.98 15.29
CA SER A 212 0.82 15.04 16.67
C SER A 212 0.90 13.70 17.42
N SER A 213 1.29 12.62 16.73
CA SER A 213 1.39 11.29 17.32
C SER A 213 2.44 11.23 18.43
N GLN A 214 2.08 10.60 19.54
CA GLN A 214 2.96 10.45 20.70
C GLN A 214 3.84 9.18 20.63
N SER A 215 3.61 8.31 19.65
CA SER A 215 4.27 7.01 19.49
C SER A 215 4.54 6.66 18.03
N HIS A 216 5.50 5.77 17.78
CA HIS A 216 5.86 5.27 16.45
C HIS A 216 6.33 6.37 15.48
N GLY A 217 7.19 7.27 15.96
CA GLY A 217 7.66 8.44 15.21
C GLY A 217 8.25 8.08 13.85
N LYS A 218 9.01 6.98 13.75
CA LYS A 218 9.55 6.51 12.45
C LYS A 218 8.45 6.10 11.48
N LYS A 219 7.43 5.35 11.93
CA LYS A 219 6.30 4.93 11.09
C LYS A 219 5.47 6.14 10.64
N MET A 220 5.28 7.13 11.52
CA MET A 220 4.59 8.37 11.18
C MET A 220 5.37 9.16 10.14
N GLU A 221 6.71 9.22 10.26
CA GLU A 221 7.54 9.86 9.25
C GLU A 221 7.46 9.14 7.90
N THR A 222 7.46 7.80 7.87
CA THR A 222 7.24 7.05 6.64
C THR A 222 5.91 7.43 5.98
N ALA A 223 4.84 7.53 6.77
CA ALA A 223 3.53 7.96 6.29
C ALA A 223 3.56 9.39 5.74
N ILE A 224 4.18 10.34 6.46
CA ILE A 224 4.31 11.73 6.04
C ILE A 224 5.13 11.86 4.76
N SER A 225 6.24 11.14 4.64
CA SER A 225 7.04 11.09 3.43
C SER A 225 6.20 10.63 2.24
N SER A 226 5.39 9.58 2.38
CA SER A 226 4.49 9.12 1.32
C SER A 226 3.40 10.15 0.98
N CYS A 227 2.83 10.83 1.98
CA CYS A 227 1.90 11.94 1.75
C CYS A 227 2.55 13.10 1.00
N LEU A 228 3.78 13.49 1.34
CA LEU A 228 4.51 14.58 0.67
C LEU A 228 4.78 14.26 -0.80
N LYS A 229 5.18 13.02 -1.11
CA LYS A 229 5.35 12.57 -2.50
C LYS A 229 4.03 12.58 -3.25
N ALA A 230 2.97 12.02 -2.66
CA ALA A 230 1.63 12.01 -3.24
C ALA A 230 1.13 13.43 -3.53
N CYS A 231 1.23 14.35 -2.56
CA CYS A 231 0.92 15.76 -2.73
C CYS A 231 1.72 16.37 -3.89
N THR A 232 3.03 16.15 -3.92
CA THR A 232 3.89 16.74 -4.95
C THR A 232 3.51 16.22 -6.34
N MET A 233 3.31 14.91 -6.49
CA MET A 233 2.88 14.30 -7.75
C MET A 233 1.55 14.87 -8.25
N LEU A 234 0.59 15.10 -7.35
CA LEU A 234 -0.70 15.72 -7.69
C LEU A 234 -0.55 17.20 -8.04
N ILE A 235 0.26 17.94 -7.28
CA ILE A 235 0.54 19.37 -7.53
C ILE A 235 1.14 19.55 -8.92
N MET A 236 2.03 18.66 -9.36
CA MET A 236 2.67 18.74 -10.68
C MET A 236 1.70 18.64 -11.86
N ASN A 237 0.43 18.26 -11.64
CA ASN A 237 -0.60 18.25 -12.67
C ASN A 237 -1.46 19.53 -12.72
N LEU A 238 -1.23 20.47 -11.80
CA LEU A 238 -1.96 21.74 -11.76
C LEU A 238 -1.44 22.73 -12.82
N PRO A 239 -2.20 23.79 -13.12
CA PRO A 239 -1.70 24.90 -13.94
C PRO A 239 -0.44 25.54 -13.34
N ALA A 240 0.43 26.12 -14.18
CA ALA A 240 1.73 26.67 -13.76
C ALA A 240 1.65 27.65 -12.57
N GLU A 241 0.64 28.52 -12.59
CA GLU A 241 0.41 29.52 -11.54
C GLU A 241 0.05 28.88 -10.20
N GLU A 242 -0.66 27.74 -10.23
CA GLU A 242 -1.04 27.00 -9.03
C GLU A 242 0.09 26.12 -8.51
N ILE A 243 0.91 25.53 -9.38
CA ILE A 243 2.07 24.69 -8.99
C ILE A 243 2.94 25.45 -8.00
N ARG A 244 3.37 26.67 -8.36
CA ARG A 244 4.24 27.49 -7.50
C ARG A 244 3.56 27.75 -6.15
N THR A 245 2.29 28.13 -6.16
CA THR A 245 1.54 28.47 -4.95
C THR A 245 1.44 27.26 -4.02
N ARG A 246 1.06 26.09 -4.54
CA ARG A 246 0.91 24.86 -3.76
C ARG A 246 2.24 24.30 -3.26
N LEU A 247 3.31 24.38 -4.05
CA LEU A 247 4.65 23.97 -3.60
C LEU A 247 5.15 24.85 -2.45
N VAL A 248 4.89 26.16 -2.51
CA VAL A 248 5.23 27.07 -1.39
C VAL A 248 4.43 26.70 -0.15
N GLU A 249 3.12 26.47 -0.28
CA GLU A 249 2.27 26.03 0.85
C GLU A 249 2.76 24.71 1.47
N LEU A 250 3.22 23.75 0.66
CA LEU A 250 3.74 22.46 1.12
C LEU A 250 5.09 22.59 1.84
N CYS A 251 6.00 23.42 1.31
CA CYS A 251 7.36 23.60 1.85
C CYS A 251 7.41 24.54 3.07
N GLN A 252 6.53 25.54 3.15
CA GLN A 252 6.56 26.57 4.18
C GLN A 252 6.56 26.02 5.62
N PRO A 253 5.69 25.08 6.03
CA PRO A 253 5.72 24.55 7.40
C PRO A 253 7.02 23.79 7.69
N ILE A 254 7.60 23.10 6.71
CA ILE A 254 8.87 22.37 6.84
C ILE A 254 10.02 23.35 7.06
N ILE A 255 10.08 24.43 6.27
CA ILE A 255 11.12 25.47 6.39
C ILE A 255 11.03 26.16 7.76
N GLN A 256 9.82 26.51 8.21
CA GLN A 256 9.60 27.13 9.51
C GLN A 256 10.09 26.23 10.66
N ARG A 257 9.78 24.93 10.60
CA ARG A 257 10.25 23.96 11.59
C ARG A 257 11.78 23.81 11.57
N LEU A 258 12.39 23.74 10.40
CA LEU A 258 13.85 23.71 10.27
C LEU A 258 14.50 24.95 10.89
N GLN A 259 13.97 26.15 10.64
CA GLN A 259 14.45 27.39 11.24
C GLN A 259 14.34 27.39 12.76
N MET A 260 13.23 26.86 13.31
CA MET A 260 13.06 26.70 14.75
C MET A 260 14.11 25.74 15.34
N VAL A 261 14.37 24.61 14.68
CA VAL A 261 15.37 23.62 15.14
C VAL A 261 16.78 24.20 15.09
N LEU A 262 17.13 24.96 14.05
CA LEU A 262 18.46 25.58 13.92
C LEU A 262 18.71 26.72 14.92
N THR A 263 17.64 27.38 15.38
CA THR A 263 17.73 28.48 16.37
C THR A 263 17.55 28.00 17.81
N ALA A 264 17.02 26.79 18.02
CA ALA A 264 16.97 26.16 19.33
C ALA A 264 18.38 25.88 19.86
N THR A 265 18.64 26.28 21.10
CA THR A 265 19.90 25.94 21.79
C THR A 265 19.92 24.43 22.02
N PRO A 266 21.02 23.72 21.70
CA PRO A 266 21.07 22.27 21.89
C PRO A 266 20.97 21.96 23.38
N VAL A 267 19.79 21.51 23.80
CA VAL A 267 19.61 20.92 25.13
C VAL A 267 20.27 19.56 25.05
N VAL A 268 21.41 19.40 25.72
CA VAL A 268 22.07 18.10 25.89
C VAL A 268 21.09 17.19 26.64
N VAL A 269 20.34 16.38 25.91
CA VAL A 269 19.47 15.35 26.51
C VAL A 269 20.40 14.28 27.04
N ALA A 270 20.61 14.27 28.36
CA ALA A 270 21.35 13.22 29.03
C ALA A 270 20.69 11.86 28.75
N ASN A 271 21.50 10.88 28.34
CA ASN A 271 21.13 9.50 28.06
C ASN A 271 20.52 8.82 29.29
N ASN A 272 19.22 9.01 29.53
CA ASN A 272 18.42 8.08 30.33
C ASN A 272 17.56 7.28 29.34
N GLU A 273 18.15 6.22 28.81
CA GLU A 273 17.61 5.40 27.73
C GLU A 273 16.42 4.55 28.21
N ASN A 274 15.21 4.98 27.85
CA ASN A 274 14.08 4.07 27.67
C ASN A 274 13.82 3.95 26.16
N GLU A 275 13.78 2.73 25.60
CA GLU A 275 13.53 2.48 24.17
C GLU A 275 12.29 3.21 23.62
N LYS A 276 11.24 3.35 24.43
CA LYS A 276 10.01 4.09 24.06
C LYS A 276 10.24 5.59 23.84
N SER A 277 11.26 6.18 24.44
CA SER A 277 11.64 7.59 24.22
C SER A 277 12.49 7.79 22.95
N ALA A 278 13.12 6.72 22.45
CA ALA A 278 13.94 6.77 21.25
C ALA A 278 13.12 6.84 19.95
N ASP A 279 11.89 6.30 19.94
CA ASP A 279 10.96 6.31 18.80
C ASP A 279 9.83 7.35 18.95
N SER A 280 10.01 8.35 19.82
CA SER A 280 9.05 9.44 19.96
C SER A 280 9.21 10.46 18.84
N TRP A 281 8.08 10.92 18.30
CA TRP A 281 8.04 12.00 17.31
C TRP A 281 8.86 13.23 17.73
N ALA A 282 8.75 13.64 18.99
CA ALA A 282 9.41 14.83 19.52
C ALA A 282 10.95 14.77 19.37
N ARG A 283 11.53 13.58 19.46
CA ARG A 283 12.97 13.37 19.29
C ARG A 283 13.37 13.51 17.83
N ILE A 284 12.69 12.81 16.92
CA ILE A 284 13.00 12.85 15.49
C ILE A 284 12.79 14.26 14.93
N ALA A 285 11.73 14.95 15.36
CA ALA A 285 11.42 16.33 15.00
C ALA A 285 12.47 17.37 15.46
N SER A 286 13.30 17.02 16.45
CA SER A 286 14.40 17.88 16.92
C SER A 286 15.65 17.79 16.04
N GLU A 287 15.73 16.80 15.15
CA GLU A 287 16.87 16.62 14.26
C GLU A 287 16.66 17.44 12.96
N PRO A 288 17.60 18.32 12.58
CA PRO A 288 17.46 19.13 11.37
C PRO A 288 17.43 18.29 10.09
N ILE A 289 18.05 17.09 10.12
CA ILE A 289 18.14 16.19 8.97
C ILE A 289 16.75 15.73 8.48
N LEU A 290 15.81 15.51 9.40
CA LEU A 290 14.42 15.14 9.09
C LEU A 290 13.78 16.15 8.13
N TRP A 291 13.87 17.43 8.47
CA TRP A 291 13.23 18.50 7.71
C TRP A 291 13.92 18.72 6.37
N ILE A 292 15.25 18.53 6.30
CA ILE A 292 16.00 18.54 5.04
C ILE A 292 15.56 17.38 4.15
N ASP A 293 15.40 16.17 4.69
CA ASP A 293 14.96 14.98 3.95
C ASP A 293 13.55 15.15 3.38
N ARG A 294 12.64 15.81 4.10
CA ARG A 294 11.30 16.14 3.59
C ARG A 294 11.34 17.14 2.43
N ILE A 295 12.18 18.18 2.53
CA ILE A 295 12.40 19.10 1.41
C ILE A 295 12.95 18.34 0.20
N ALA A 296 13.95 17.49 0.42
CA ALA A 296 14.54 16.65 -0.64
C ALA A 296 13.50 15.71 -1.26
N THR A 297 12.59 15.16 -0.45
CA THR A 297 11.49 14.29 -0.89
C THR A 297 10.53 15.04 -1.82
N ILE A 298 10.14 16.27 -1.48
CA ILE A 298 9.31 17.10 -2.36
C ILE A 298 10.05 17.36 -3.67
N PHE A 299 11.28 17.90 -3.62
CA PHE A 299 11.99 18.29 -4.85
C PHE A 299 12.41 17.11 -5.74
N ARG A 300 12.53 15.90 -5.19
CA ARG A 300 12.76 14.67 -5.97
C ARG A 300 11.60 14.37 -6.93
N GLU A 301 10.36 14.71 -6.53
CA GLU A 301 9.16 14.45 -7.32
C GLU A 301 8.77 15.62 -8.25
N VAL A 302 9.44 16.77 -8.14
CA VAL A 302 9.20 17.92 -9.01
C VAL A 302 9.75 17.63 -10.41
N ARG A 303 8.86 17.57 -11.40
CA ARG A 303 9.19 17.34 -12.81
C ARG A 303 9.28 18.66 -13.59
N PRO A 304 10.05 18.73 -14.70
CA PRO A 304 10.04 19.90 -15.58
C PRO A 304 8.61 20.19 -16.07
N TRP A 305 8.19 21.46 -16.01
CA TRP A 305 6.87 21.85 -16.49
C TRP A 305 6.80 21.75 -18.02
N ASN A 306 6.08 20.75 -18.53
CA ASN A 306 5.98 20.48 -19.97
C ASN A 306 4.86 21.26 -20.69
N GLY A 307 4.48 22.44 -20.20
CA GLY A 307 3.56 23.34 -20.93
C GLY A 307 2.07 22.99 -20.88
N GLY A 308 1.60 22.30 -19.82
CA GLY A 308 0.17 22.06 -19.59
C GLY A 308 -0.47 20.94 -20.43
N VAL A 309 0.31 20.20 -21.23
CA VAL A 309 -0.18 18.97 -21.84
C VAL A 309 -0.10 17.88 -20.78
N LEU A 310 -1.24 17.49 -20.21
CA LEU A 310 -1.39 16.25 -19.45
C LEU A 310 -0.76 15.13 -20.29
N VAL A 311 0.42 14.68 -19.89
CA VAL A 311 1.04 13.51 -20.49
C VAL A 311 0.16 12.36 -20.07
N SER A 312 -0.75 11.92 -20.94
CA SER A 312 -1.26 10.57 -20.83
C SER A 312 -0.02 9.68 -20.90
N VAL A 313 0.22 8.96 -19.81
CA VAL A 313 1.28 7.95 -19.78
C VAL A 313 0.93 6.98 -20.90
N ARG A 314 1.69 7.06 -22.00
CA ARG A 314 1.54 6.20 -23.16
C ARG A 314 2.13 4.83 -22.82
N GLY A 315 1.32 3.79 -23.05
CA GLY A 315 1.76 2.41 -23.26
C GLY A 315 2.02 1.66 -21.99
#